data_AF-A3K746-F1
#
_entry.id   AF-A3K746-F1
#
_cell.length_a   1.000
_cell.length_b   1.000
_cell.length_c   1.000
_cell.angle_alpha   90.00
_cell.angle_beta   90.00
_cell.angle_gamma   90.00
#
_symmetry.space_group_name_H-M   'P 1'
#
loop_
_entity.id
_entity.type
_entity.pdbx_description
1 polymer ?
#
loop_
_entity_poly.entity_id
_entity_poly.type
_entity_poly.pdbx_seq_one_letter_code
_entity_poly.pdbx_strand_id
1 'polypeptide(L)' 'MNDTDIRLHEALENMFDTKTDTGNDTLEVTARELANAAEVEGKTGSVSTEAAMAVLREVAGPGDEIDGETARFAMPRSAA' A
#
# COMPACT_ATOMS: atom_id res chain seq x y z
N MET A 1 -12.23 11.68 -2.59
CA MET A 1 -10.84 11.25 -2.34
C MET A 1 -10.07 12.47 -1.89
N ASN A 2 -9.46 12.45 -0.71
CA ASN A 2 -8.63 13.58 -0.25
C ASN A 2 -7.19 13.41 -0.79
N ASP A 3 -6.37 14.48 -0.77
CA ASP A 3 -5.00 14.46 -1.31
C ASP A 3 -4.09 13.40 -0.65
N THR A 4 -4.29 13.12 0.64
CA THR A 4 -3.60 12.05 1.37
C THR A 4 -4.00 10.67 0.85
N ASP A 5 -5.28 10.44 0.54
CA ASP A 5 -5.72 9.15 -0.01
C ASP A 5 -5.08 8.91 -1.37
N ILE A 6 -5.00 9.94 -2.23
CA ILE A 6 -4.36 9.84 -3.54
C ILE A 6 -2.89 9.45 -3.39
N ARG A 7 -2.14 10.15 -2.52
CA ARG A 7 -0.71 9.85 -2.27
C ARG A 7 -0.49 8.44 -1.72
N LEU A 8 -1.39 7.97 -0.85
CA LEU A 8 -1.32 6.61 -0.31
C LEU A 8 -1.55 5.56 -1.40
N HIS A 9 -2.46 5.80 -2.34
CA HIS A 9 -2.68 4.89 -3.46
C HIS A 9 -1.48 4.89 -4.42
N GLU A 10 -0.96 6.06 -4.79
CA GLU A 10 0.23 6.18 -5.65
C GLU A 10 1.45 5.51 -5.02
N ALA A 11 1.71 5.76 -3.74
CA ALA A 11 2.80 5.13 -3.02
C ALA A 11 2.65 3.60 -2.98
N LEU A 12 1.44 3.09 -2.78
CA LEU A 12 1.17 1.66 -2.77
C LEU A 12 1.38 1.03 -4.16
N GLU A 13 0.92 1.70 -5.23
CA GLU A 13 1.15 1.27 -6.61
C GLU A 13 2.65 1.19 -6.93
N ASN A 14 3.44 2.19 -6.51
CA ASN A 14 4.90 2.16 -6.68
C ASN A 14 5.56 0.98 -5.92
N MET A 15 5.03 0.61 -4.75
CA MET A 15 5.48 -0.59 -4.02
C MET A 15 5.15 -1.88 -4.78
N PHE A 16 3.97 -1.95 -5.41
CA PHE A 16 3.58 -3.08 -6.27
C PHE A 16 4.47 -3.21 -7.50
N ASP A 17 4.75 -2.12 -8.21
CA ASP A 17 5.58 -2.12 -9.41
C ASP A 17 7.01 -2.58 -9.09
N THR A 18 7.60 -2.03 -8.01
CA THR A 18 8.95 -2.40 -7.57
C THR A 18 9.07 -3.89 -7.21
N LYS A 19 7.99 -4.48 -6.67
CA LYS A 19 7.97 -5.86 -6.19
C LYS A 19 7.60 -6.86 -7.29
N THR A 20 6.88 -6.40 -8.31
CA THR A 20 6.60 -7.18 -9.52
C THR A 20 7.89 -7.43 -10.29
N ASP A 21 8.78 -6.41 -10.36
CA ASP A 21 10.09 -6.53 -11.00
C ASP A 21 11.05 -7.50 -10.27
N THR A 22 10.81 -7.79 -9.00
CA THR A 22 11.63 -8.73 -8.21
C THR A 22 11.11 -10.16 -8.21
N GLY A 23 9.94 -10.43 -8.80
CA GLY A 23 9.39 -11.79 -8.93
C GLY A 23 8.89 -12.40 -7.62
N ASN A 24 8.50 -11.57 -6.65
CA ASN A 24 7.92 -12.06 -5.38
C ASN A 24 6.44 -12.42 -5.56
N ASP A 25 6.04 -13.58 -5.02
CA ASP A 25 4.64 -14.06 -5.02
C ASP A 25 3.75 -13.34 -3.98
N THR A 26 4.35 -12.52 -3.11
CA THR A 26 3.61 -11.76 -2.09
C THR A 26 4.30 -10.43 -1.82
N LEU A 27 3.50 -9.38 -1.68
CA LEU A 27 3.92 -8.07 -1.21
C LEU A 27 3.42 -7.84 0.22
N GLU A 28 4.33 -7.82 1.19
CA GLU A 28 4.03 -7.43 2.56
C GLU A 28 4.30 -5.93 2.74
N VAL A 29 3.29 -5.19 3.20
CA VAL A 29 3.34 -3.74 3.45
C VAL A 29 2.70 -3.44 4.79
N THR A 30 3.41 -2.75 5.65
CA THR A 30 2.84 -2.20 6.89
C THR A 30 2.20 -0.82 6.65
N ALA A 31 1.19 -0.47 7.44
CA ALA A 31 0.57 0.85 7.42
C ALA A 31 1.60 1.98 7.55
N ARG A 32 2.64 1.74 8.37
CA ARG A 32 3.71 2.69 8.62
C ARG A 32 4.64 2.84 7.41
N GLU A 33 4.98 1.74 6.74
CA GLU A 33 5.76 1.81 5.50
C GLU A 33 5.00 2.57 4.42
N LEU A 34 3.70 2.29 4.27
CA LEU A 34 2.88 2.98 3.29
C LEU A 34 2.74 4.48 3.60
N ALA A 35 2.47 4.83 4.87
CA ALA A 35 2.41 6.22 5.31
C ALA A 35 3.74 6.95 5.04
N ASN A 36 4.88 6.33 5.39
CA ASN A 36 6.19 6.90 5.12
C ASN A 36 6.46 7.07 3.62
N ALA A 37 6.07 6.10 2.78
CA ALA A 37 6.22 6.19 1.34
C ALA A 37 5.41 7.35 0.75
N ALA A 38 4.16 7.52 1.20
CA ALA A 38 3.31 8.64 0.81
C ALA A 38 3.84 10.01 1.28
N GLU A 39 4.51 10.07 2.44
CA GLU A 39 5.19 11.29 2.93
C GLU A 39 6.43 11.67 2.11
N VAL A 40 7.19 10.68 1.64
CA VAL A 40 8.38 10.90 0.81
C VAL A 40 8.00 11.45 -0.57
N GLU A 41 6.87 10.99 -1.13
CA GLU A 41 6.37 11.48 -2.42
C GLU A 41 5.64 12.82 -2.30
N GLY A 42 4.95 13.08 -1.18
CA GLY A 42 4.23 14.32 -0.92
C GLY A 42 4.93 15.21 0.11
N LYS A 43 5.83 16.08 -0.36
CA LYS A 43 6.72 17.03 0.36
C LYS A 43 6.16 17.92 1.50
N THR A 44 5.03 17.65 2.15
CA THR A 44 4.65 18.18 3.49
C THR A 44 3.32 17.57 3.94
N GLY A 45 3.27 17.17 5.22
CA GLY A 45 2.07 16.70 5.93
C GLY A 45 2.24 15.26 6.45
N SER A 46 2.07 15.05 7.76
CA SER A 46 2.14 13.71 8.34
C SER A 46 0.94 12.87 7.92
N VAL A 47 1.20 11.69 7.38
CA VAL A 47 0.17 10.72 7.01
C VAL A 47 -0.06 9.79 8.19
N SER A 48 -1.32 9.67 8.64
CA SER A 48 -1.62 8.76 9.75
C SER A 48 -1.56 7.31 9.30
N THR A 49 -1.06 6.44 10.18
CA THR A 49 -1.12 4.98 9.96
C THR A 49 -2.56 4.49 9.82
N GLU A 50 -3.53 5.16 10.43
CA GLU A 50 -4.96 4.86 10.25
C GLU A 50 -5.44 5.11 8.81
N ALA A 51 -5.03 6.22 8.19
CA ALA A 51 -5.37 6.51 6.80
C ALA A 51 -4.70 5.50 5.85
N ALA A 52 -3.43 5.19 6.08
CA ALA A 52 -2.72 4.16 5.33
C ALA A 52 -3.40 2.79 5.47
N MET A 53 -3.84 2.44 6.68
CA MET A 53 -4.56 1.19 6.94
C MET A 53 -5.92 1.14 6.25
N ALA A 54 -6.63 2.27 6.15
CA ALA A 54 -7.88 2.35 5.40
C ALA A 54 -7.64 2.03 3.92
N VAL A 55 -6.59 2.59 3.30
CA VAL A 55 -6.21 2.30 1.91
C VAL A 55 -5.80 0.84 1.72
N LEU A 56 -4.97 0.28 2.60
CA LEU A 56 -4.60 -1.14 2.54
C LEU A 56 -5.83 -2.07 2.58
N ARG A 57 -6.84 -1.73 3.39
CA ARG A 57 -8.10 -2.48 3.46
C ARG A 57 -9.01 -2.28 2.26
N GLU A 58 -9.01 -1.08 1.68
CA GLU A 58 -9.77 -0.76 0.47
C GLU A 58 -9.27 -1.55 -0.73
N VAL A 59 -7.95 -1.63 -0.88
CA VAL A 59 -7.33 -2.30 -2.04
C VAL A 59 -7.18 -3.81 -1.85
N ALA A 60 -7.28 -4.33 -0.62
CA ALA A 60 -7.17 -5.76 -0.35
C ALA A 60 -8.31 -6.53 -1.04
N GLY A 61 -7.92 -7.50 -1.85
CA GLY A 61 -8.81 -8.36 -2.61
C GLY A 61 -8.81 -9.81 -2.12
N PRO A 62 -9.44 -10.72 -2.88
CA PRO A 62 -9.49 -12.13 -2.55
C PRO A 62 -8.08 -12.75 -2.57
N GLY A 63 -7.65 -13.33 -1.46
CA GLY A 63 -6.31 -13.92 -1.29
C GLY A 63 -5.31 -13.00 -0.58
N ASP A 64 -5.69 -11.75 -0.31
CA ASP A 64 -4.89 -10.84 0.50
C ASP A 64 -5.23 -11.04 1.99
N GLU A 65 -4.22 -10.88 2.85
CA GLU A 65 -4.36 -10.98 4.29
C GLU A 65 -4.05 -9.65 4.96
N ILE A 66 -4.82 -9.28 5.99
CA ILE A 66 -4.52 -8.15 6.85
C ILE A 66 -4.42 -8.64 8.29
N ASP A 67 -3.22 -8.55 8.86
CA ASP A 67 -2.91 -8.91 10.24
C ASP A 67 -2.42 -7.68 11.00
N GLY A 68 -3.28 -7.14 11.87
CA GLY A 68 -3.01 -5.92 12.62
C GLY A 68 -2.75 -4.73 11.70
N GLU A 69 -1.50 -4.24 11.71
CA GLU A 69 -1.05 -3.12 10.89
C GLU A 69 -0.32 -3.55 9.59
N THR A 70 -0.36 -4.83 9.25
CA THR A 70 0.35 -5.40 8.09
C THR A 70 -0.63 -5.97 7.09
N ALA A 71 -0.48 -5.60 5.82
CA ALA A 71 -1.19 -6.20 4.71
C ALA A 71 -0.23 -7.06 3.87
N ARG A 72 -0.68 -8.27 3.49
CA ARG A 72 0.02 -9.17 2.58
C ARG A 72 -0.83 -9.31 1.34
N PHE A 73 -0.30 -8.82 0.22
CA PHE A 73 -0.96 -8.88 -1.07
C PHE A 73 -0.42 -10.04 -1.89
N ALA A 74 -1.31 -10.89 -2.40
CA ALA A 74 -0.94 -11.94 -3.32
C ALA A 74 -0.53 -11.34 -4.68
N MET A 75 0.61 -11.79 -5.21
CA MET A 75 1.21 -11.28 -6.44
C MET A 75 1.37 -12.40 -7.49
N PRO A 76 1.43 -12.05 -8.79
CA PRO A 76 1.06 -10.76 -9.34
C PRO A 76 -0.45 -10.54 -9.15
N ARG A 77 -0.88 -9.29 -8.90
CA ARG A 77 -2.31 -8.95 -8.95
C ARG A 77 -2.79 -9.35 -10.34
N SER A 78 -3.50 -10.46 -10.42
CA SER A 78 -4.02 -10.95 -11.69
C SER A 78 -4.91 -9.83 -12.21
N ALA A 79 -4.52 -9.20 -13.31
CA ALA A 79 -5.38 -8.29 -14.04
C ALA A 79 -6.60 -9.12 -14.46
N ALA A 80 -7.68 -9.04 -13.68
CA ALA A 80 -8.96 -9.60 -14.04
C ALA A 80 -9.57 -8.79 -15.19
#